data_AF-A0A6N9SI96-F1
#
_entry.id   AF-A0A6N9SI96-F1
#
_cell.length_a   1.000
_cell.length_b   1.000
_cell.length_c   1.000
_cell.angle_alpha   90.00
_cell.angle_beta   90.00
_cell.angle_gamma   90.00
#
_symmetry.space_group_name_H-M   'P 1'
#
loop_
_entity.id
_entity.type
_entity.pdbx_description
1 polymer ?
#
loop_
_entity_poly.entity_id
_entity_poly.type
_entity_poly.pdbx_seq_one_letter_code
_entity_poly.pdbx_strand_id
1 'polypeptide(L)' 'WVDACCQLMTPVNDALYRYVMNTRKVHTDDTPVKVLAPGQKKAKTGRIWRYVRDDRNVGSSSPPAVWFAYSPNRQ' A
#
# COMPACT_ATOMS: atom_id res chain seq x y z
N TRP A 1 3.33 19.37 9.34
CA TRP A 1 3.51 19.55 7.88
C TRP A 1 3.20 18.27 7.12
N VAL A 2 3.87 17.14 7.39
CA VAL A 2 3.59 15.85 6.72
C VAL A 2 2.13 15.40 6.88
N ASP A 3 1.55 15.52 8.08
CA ASP A 3 0.17 15.12 8.33
C ASP A 3 -0.86 15.90 7.48
N ALA A 4 -0.73 17.22 7.39
CA ALA A 4 -1.59 18.06 6.55
C ALA A 4 -1.47 17.71 5.06
N CYS A 5 -0.26 17.40 4.57
CA CYS A 5 -0.08 16.91 3.21
C CYS A 5 -0.78 15.56 2.99
N CYS A 6 -0.69 14.63 3.96
CA CYS A 6 -1.39 13.34 3.88
C CYS A 6 -2.91 13.52 3.79
N GLN A 7 -3.49 14.43 4.58
CA GLN A 7 -4.93 14.73 4.54
C GLN A 7 -5.37 15.26 3.17
N LEU A 8 -4.58 16.14 2.56
CA LEU A 8 -4.87 16.66 1.22
C LEU A 8 -4.77 15.57 0.12
N MET A 9 -3.94 14.56 0.33
CA MET A 9 -3.78 13.44 -0.61
C MET A 9 -4.84 12.33 -0.45
N THR A 10 -5.65 12.35 0.61
CA THR A 10 -6.66 11.31 0.89
C THR A 10 -7.56 11.00 -0.33
N PRO A 11 -8.12 11.99 -1.06
CA PRO A 11 -8.98 11.69 -2.20
C PRO A 11 -8.26 10.95 -3.33
N VAL A 12 -6.98 11.27 -3.56
CA VAL A 12 -6.15 10.61 -4.59
C VAL A 12 -5.81 9.19 -4.15
N ASN A 13 -5.45 9.00 -2.88
CA ASN A 13 -5.21 7.67 -2.31
C ASN A 13 -6.45 6.78 -2.41
N ASP A 14 -7.64 7.30 -2.12
CA ASP A 14 -8.89 6.55 -2.19
C ASP A 14 -9.25 6.17 -3.63
N ALA A 15 -9.06 7.09 -4.58
CA ALA A 15 -9.25 6.82 -6.00
C ALA A 15 -8.29 5.72 -6.49
N LEU A 16 -7.02 5.79 -6.08
CA LEU A 16 -6.00 4.80 -6.41
C LEU A 16 -6.33 3.43 -5.80
N TYR A 17 -6.75 3.38 -4.54
CA TYR A 17 -7.20 2.17 -3.88
C TYR A 17 -8.36 1.51 -4.65
N ARG A 18 -9.43 2.28 -4.94
CA ARG A 18 -10.59 1.76 -5.70
C ARG A 18 -10.17 1.24 -7.07
N TYR A 19 -9.27 1.95 -7.76
CA TYR A 19 -8.79 1.53 -9.07
C TYR A 19 -7.95 0.24 -9.02
N VAL A 20 -7.01 0.15 -8.09
CA VAL A 20 -6.16 -1.04 -7.91
C VAL A 20 -6.97 -2.25 -7.49
N MET A 21 -7.91 -2.08 -6.56
CA MET A 21 -8.72 -3.19 -6.03
C MET A 21 -9.85 -3.62 -6.98
N ASN A 22 -10.30 -2.75 -7.88
CA ASN A 22 -11.30 -3.07 -8.90
C ASN A 22 -10.67 -3.78 -10.13
N THR A 23 -9.96 -4.87 -9.87
CA THR A 23 -9.35 -5.76 -10.88
C THR A 23 -9.80 -7.20 -10.63
N ARG A 24 -9.83 -8.03 -11.68
CA ARG A 24 -10.09 -9.47 -11.53
C ARG A 24 -8.91 -10.21 -10.90
N LYS A 25 -7.71 -9.64 -10.97
CA LYS A 25 -6.46 -10.23 -10.53
C LYS A 25 -5.60 -9.16 -9.88
N VAL A 26 -5.22 -9.39 -8.62
CA VAL A 26 -4.32 -8.51 -7.87
C VAL A 26 -3.08 -9.29 -7.49
N HIS A 27 -1.91 -8.71 -7.76
CA HIS A 27 -0.64 -9.22 -7.25
C HIS A 27 -0.34 -8.53 -5.93
N THR A 28 0.05 -9.30 -4.90
CA THR A 28 0.37 -8.74 -3.59
C THR A 28 1.74 -9.18 -3.10
N ASP A 29 2.42 -8.28 -2.39
CA ASP A 29 3.62 -8.59 -1.61
C ASP A 29 3.46 -8.09 -0.16
N ASP A 30 4.00 -8.86 0.78
CA ASP A 30 4.01 -8.57 2.21
C ASP A 30 5.47 -8.33 2.64
N THR A 31 5.91 -7.07 2.60
CA THR A 31 7.27 -6.68 2.97
C THR A 31 7.36 -6.39 4.48
N PRO A 32 8.08 -7.19 5.30
CA PRO A 32 8.30 -6.86 6.70
C PRO A 32 9.28 -5.69 6.84
N VAL A 33 8.96 -4.73 7.73
CA VAL A 33 9.81 -3.56 8.00
C VAL A 33 10.06 -3.41 9.51
N LYS A 34 11.27 -2.97 9.88
CA LYS A 34 11.59 -2.61 11.27
C LYS A 34 11.12 -1.18 11.52
N VAL A 35 10.22 -1.01 12.49
CA VAL A 35 9.69 0.29 12.88
C VAL A 35 9.99 0.56 14.36
N LEU A 36 10.20 1.83 14.68
CA LEU A 36 10.40 2.25 16.06
C LEU A 36 9.15 1.96 16.90
N ALA A 37 9.38 1.51 18.13
CA ALA A 37 8.35 1.30 19.12
C ALA A 37 8.70 2.15 20.35
N PRO A 38 8.31 3.44 20.39
CA PRO A 38 8.60 4.33 21.51
C PRO A 38 8.17 3.70 22.84
N GLY A 39 9.01 3.80 23.87
CA GLY A 39 8.80 3.13 25.17
C GLY A 39 9.23 1.65 25.21
N GLN A 40 9.51 1.04 24.06
CA GLN A 40 10.12 -0.28 23.99
C GLN A 40 11.59 -0.14 23.56
N LYS A 41 12.52 -0.77 24.28
CA LYS A 41 13.97 -0.75 23.97
C LYS A 41 14.33 -1.56 22.70
N LYS A 42 13.36 -1.94 21.87
CA LYS A 42 13.51 -2.79 20.67
C LYS A 42 12.59 -2.30 19.55
N ALA A 43 13.03 -2.45 18.31
CA ALA A 43 12.18 -2.20 17.14
C ALA A 43 11.13 -3.30 16.98
N LYS A 44 9.90 -2.92 16.59
CA LYS A 44 8.84 -3.88 16.23
C LYS A 44 8.85 -4.16 14.74
N THR A 45 8.30 -5.31 14.34
CA THR A 45 8.11 -5.64 12.92
C THR A 45 6.75 -5.14 12.48
N GLY A 46 6.72 -4.10 11.65
CA GLY A 46 5.53 -3.71 10.88
C GLY A 46 5.58 -4.33 9.48
N ARG A 47 4.58 -4.04 8.66
CA ARG A 47 4.48 -4.55 7.27
C ARG A 47 4.06 -3.45 6.32
N ILE A 48 4.65 -3.46 5.13
CA ILE A 48 4.18 -2.69 3.99
C ILE A 48 3.60 -3.71 3.01
N TRP A 49 2.30 -3.62 2.80
CA TRP A 49 1.58 -4.35 1.77
C TRP A 49 1.67 -3.58 0.46
N ARG A 50 1.89 -4.31 -0.62
CA ARG A 50 1.90 -3.76 -1.97
C ARG A 50 0.87 -4.49 -2.80
N TYR A 51 -0.12 -3.78 -3.32
CA TYR A 51 -1.14 -4.32 -4.23
C TYR A 51 -0.90 -3.76 -5.61
N VAL A 52 -0.68 -4.63 -6.59
CA VAL A 52 -0.33 -4.27 -7.96
C VAL A 52 -1.43 -4.72 -8.90
N ARG A 53 -1.92 -3.75 -9.69
CA ARG A 53 -2.73 -3.97 -10.89
C ARG A 53 -1.80 -3.76 -12.09
N ASP A 54 -1.28 -4.84 -12.63
CA ASP A 54 -0.52 -4.82 -13.88
C ASP A 54 -0.72 -6.13 -14.64
N ASP A 55 -1.62 -6.06 -15.63
CA ASP A 55 -1.95 -7.18 -16.51
C ASP A 55 -1.48 -6.90 -17.96
N ARG A 56 -0.50 -6.02 -18.14
CA ARG A 56 0.03 -5.69 -19.49
C ARG A 56 0.62 -6.91 -20.19
N ASN A 57 1.26 -7.81 -19.43
CA ASN A 57 1.82 -9.06 -19.95
C ASN A 57 0.77 -10.07 -20.42
N VAL A 58 -0.52 -9.80 -20.17
CA VAL A 58 -1.65 -10.61 -20.67
C VAL A 58 -2.62 -9.78 -21.52
N GLY A 59 -2.13 -8.69 -22.13
CA GLY A 59 -2.86 -7.91 -23.12
C GLY A 59 -3.82 -6.86 -22.57
N SER A 60 -3.77 -6.54 -21.28
CA SER A 60 -4.58 -5.44 -20.72
C SER A 60 -4.09 -4.07 -21.20
N SER A 61 -5.03 -3.22 -21.62
CA SER A 61 -4.82 -1.79 -21.91
C SER A 61 -5.05 -0.87 -20.69
N SER A 62 -5.52 -1.42 -19.57
CA SER A 62 -5.70 -0.64 -18.33
C SER A 62 -4.35 -0.09 -17.84
N PRO A 63 -4.26 1.20 -17.44
CA PRO A 63 -3.04 1.76 -16.84
C PRO A 63 -2.53 0.93 -15.65
N PRO A 64 -1.23 0.60 -15.57
CA PRO A 64 -0.69 -0.10 -14.42
C PRO A 64 -0.70 0.80 -13.18
N ALA A 65 -0.95 0.22 -12.02
CA ALA A 65 -0.97 0.95 -10.75
C ALA A 65 -0.53 0.08 -9.59
N VAL A 66 0.01 0.73 -8.56
CA VAL A 66 0.35 0.11 -7.28
C VAL A 66 -0.25 0.93 -6.14
N TRP A 67 -0.86 0.24 -5.18
CA TRP A 67 -1.34 0.84 -3.94
C TRP A 67 -0.61 0.20 -2.76
N PHE A 68 -0.21 1.01 -1.79
CA PHE A 68 0.52 0.56 -0.61
C PHE A 68 -0.32 0.72 0.65
N ALA A 69 -0.28 -0.27 1.52
CA ALA A 69 -0.85 -0.19 2.86
C ALA A 69 0.24 -0.45 3.91
N TYR A 70 0.16 0.26 5.03
CA TYR A 70 0.98 -0.05 6.19
C TYR A 70 0.12 -0.71 7.26
N SER A 71 0.60 -1.80 7.85
CA SER A 71 0.02 -2.39 9.05
C SER A 71 1.09 -2.55 10.14
N PRO A 72 0.81 -2.20 11.40
CA PRO A 72 1.76 -2.33 12.50
C PRO A 72 1.94 -3.79 12.97
N ASN A 73 1.06 -4.68 12.51
CA ASN A 73 1.01 -6.11 12.80
C ASN A 73 0.43 -6.86 11.57
N ARG A 74 0.11 -8.15 11.71
CA ARG A 74 -0.44 -8.99 10.63
C ARG A 74 -1.97 -8.97 10.60
N GLN A 75 -2.57 -7.77 10.65
CA GLN A 75 -4.00 -7.51 10.52
C GLN A 75 -4.25 -6.47 9.43
#